data_AF-A0A7S2UIK8-F1
#
_entry.id   AF-A0A7S2UIK8-F1
#
_cell.length_a   1.000
_cell.length_b   1.000
_cell.length_c   1.000
_cell.angle_alpha   90.00
_cell.angle_beta   90.00
_cell.angle_gamma   90.00
#
_symmetry.space_group_name_H-M   'P 1'
#
loop_
_entity.id
_entity.type
_entity.pdbx_description
1 polymer ?
#
loop_
_entity_poly.entity_id
_entity_poly.type
_entity_poly.pdbx_seq_one_letter_code
_entity_poly.pdbx_strand_id
1 'polypeptide(L)'
;MGKKEDRSGWVAVEPEFAETGASVMPAVKAKSSAFLIFQREMTSVVRDEMLVRGMDVSVGNLTRAVSERFKSLDPVKRALYDDRAREDASRFARESHMRNIAVMGRQERMRQERNEIIQVSHGGRTSRSAHR
;
A
#
# COMPACT_ATOMS: atom_id res chain seq x y z
N MET A 1 -39.78 -12.78 -18.30
CA MET A 1 -38.69 -13.68 -17.88
C MET A 1 -37.44 -13.32 -18.67
N GLY A 2 -36.46 -12.67 -18.05
CA GLY A 2 -35.22 -12.24 -18.70
C GLY A 2 -34.24 -13.41 -18.86
N LYS A 3 -33.74 -13.63 -20.07
CA LYS A 3 -32.71 -14.64 -20.35
C LYS A 3 -31.41 -14.21 -19.66
N LYS A 4 -30.89 -15.05 -18.75
CA LYS A 4 -29.56 -14.87 -18.16
C LYS A 4 -28.52 -15.06 -19.26
N GLU A 5 -27.60 -14.12 -19.39
CA GLU A 5 -26.48 -14.19 -20.32
C GLU A 5 -25.55 -15.35 -19.92
N ASP A 6 -25.21 -16.16 -20.92
CA ASP A 6 -24.37 -17.34 -20.77
C ASP A 6 -22.89 -16.90 -20.80
N ARG A 7 -22.20 -17.07 -19.66
CA ARG A 7 -20.79 -16.67 -19.49
C ARG A 7 -19.82 -17.82 -19.81
N SER A 8 -20.29 -18.90 -20.41
CA SER A 8 -19.48 -20.10 -20.69
C SER A 8 -18.37 -19.89 -21.73
N GLY A 9 -18.36 -18.75 -22.43
CA GLY A 9 -17.28 -18.35 -23.34
C GLY A 9 -16.17 -17.50 -22.71
N TRP A 10 -16.28 -17.16 -21.42
CA TRP A 10 -15.20 -16.45 -20.72
C TRP A 10 -14.09 -17.43 -20.38
N VAL A 11 -13.15 -17.62 -21.30
CA VAL A 11 -11.86 -18.23 -20.97
C VAL A 11 -11.10 -17.20 -20.14
N ALA A 12 -10.95 -17.46 -18.84
CA ALA A 12 -9.95 -16.78 -18.05
C ALA A 12 -8.60 -17.14 -18.65
N VAL A 13 -8.05 -16.26 -19.49
CA VAL A 13 -6.67 -16.38 -19.93
C VAL A 13 -5.84 -16.31 -18.65
N GLU A 14 -5.25 -17.44 -18.27
CA GLU A 14 -4.30 -17.46 -17.16
C GLU A 14 -3.28 -16.37 -17.44
N PRO A 15 -3.01 -15.51 -16.46
CA PRO A 15 -2.17 -14.36 -16.69
C PRO A 15 -0.73 -14.86 -16.78
N GLU A 16 -0.29 -15.31 -17.96
CA GLU A 16 1.13 -15.43 -18.29
C GLU A 16 1.84 -14.05 -18.21
N PHE A 17 1.07 -12.97 -18.04
CA PHE A 17 1.54 -11.63 -17.72
C PHE A 17 1.47 -11.27 -16.21
N ALA A 18 1.03 -12.18 -15.32
CA ALA A 18 0.98 -11.90 -13.88
C ALA A 18 2.35 -11.77 -13.22
N GLU A 19 3.42 -12.21 -13.87
CA GLU A 19 4.79 -11.94 -13.39
C GLU A 19 5.11 -10.44 -13.41
N THR A 20 4.40 -9.65 -14.22
CA THR A 20 4.52 -8.17 -14.27
C THR A 20 3.58 -7.41 -13.33
N GLY A 21 2.72 -8.11 -12.59
CA GLY A 21 1.69 -7.50 -11.72
C GLY A 21 2.17 -7.17 -10.30
N ALA A 22 3.30 -7.72 -9.87
CA ALA A 22 3.97 -7.22 -8.68
C ALA A 22 4.55 -5.85 -9.02
N SER A 23 4.04 -4.80 -8.37
CA SER A 23 4.74 -3.52 -8.30
C SER A 23 6.22 -3.81 -8.01
N VAL A 24 7.09 -3.63 -9.01
CA VAL A 24 8.54 -3.90 -8.92
C VAL A 24 9.19 -3.12 -7.76
N MET A 25 8.49 -2.09 -7.27
CA MET A 25 8.81 -1.38 -6.05
C MET A 25 8.04 -1.96 -4.85
N PRO A 26 8.71 -2.27 -3.72
CA PRO A 26 8.02 -2.71 -2.51
C PRO A 26 7.00 -1.67 -2.04
N ALA A 27 5.92 -2.13 -1.41
CA ALA A 27 4.90 -1.23 -0.90
C ALA A 27 5.48 -0.35 0.23
N VAL A 28 5.29 0.97 0.13
CA VAL A 28 5.68 1.92 1.18
C VAL A 28 4.84 1.61 2.43
N LYS A 29 5.52 1.34 3.54
CA LYS A 29 4.85 1.03 4.81
C LYS A 29 4.11 2.26 5.31
N ALA A 30 2.85 2.08 5.72
CA ALA A 30 2.02 3.17 6.22
C ALA A 30 2.67 3.87 7.42
N LYS A 31 2.33 5.16 7.61
CA LYS A 31 2.79 5.92 8.76
C LYS A 31 2.22 5.39 10.07
N SER A 32 3.02 5.35 11.11
CA SER A 32 2.64 4.97 12.47
C SER A 32 2.16 6.19 13.26
N SER A 33 1.02 6.06 13.93
CA SER A 33 0.54 7.08 14.87
C SER A 33 1.28 7.00 16.21
N ALA A 34 1.23 8.08 16.98
CA ALA A 34 1.82 8.13 18.33
C ALA A 34 1.32 6.97 19.22
N PHE A 35 0.02 6.66 19.12
CA PHE A 35 -0.58 5.54 19.83
C PHE A 35 0.00 4.19 19.39
N LEU A 36 0.18 3.94 18.08
CA LEU A 36 0.72 2.66 17.60
C LEU A 36 2.18 2.46 18.05
N ILE A 37 2.96 3.54 18.07
CA ILE A 37 4.33 3.52 18.59
C ILE A 37 4.32 3.17 20.08
N PHE A 38 3.51 3.87 20.87
CA PHE A 38 3.34 3.59 22.29
C PHE A 38 2.84 2.17 22.56
N GLN A 39 1.83 1.72 21.81
CA GLN A 39 1.23 0.40 21.96
C GLN A 39 2.29 -0.67 21.73
N ARG A 40 3.13 -0.56 20.69
CA ARG A 40 4.21 -1.53 20.44
C ARG A 40 5.17 -1.66 21.61
N GLU A 41 5.49 -0.55 22.27
CA GLU A 41 6.42 -0.53 23.41
C GLU A 41 5.77 -1.04 24.69
N MET A 42 4.54 -0.62 25.00
CA MET A 42 3.91 -0.88 26.30
C MET A 42 3.07 -2.15 26.36
N THR A 43 2.71 -2.77 25.23
CA THR A 43 1.84 -3.96 25.24
C THR A 43 2.43 -5.11 26.06
N SER A 44 3.76 -5.35 26.00
CA SER A 44 4.41 -6.38 26.83
C SER A 44 4.35 -6.03 28.31
N VAL A 45 4.68 -4.79 28.66
CA VAL A 45 4.67 -4.30 30.05
C VAL A 45 3.27 -4.40 30.66
N VAL A 46 2.25 -3.93 29.94
CA VAL A 46 0.85 -4.01 30.41
C VAL A 46 0.42 -5.47 30.53
N ARG A 47 0.78 -6.32 29.57
CA ARG A 47 0.45 -7.75 29.62
C ARG A 47 1.03 -8.41 30.88
N ASP A 48 2.30 -8.15 31.20
CA ASP A 48 2.95 -8.73 32.38
C ASP A 48 2.33 -8.21 33.67
N GLU A 49 2.01 -6.90 33.74
CA GLU A 49 1.27 -6.32 34.87
C GLU A 49 -0.12 -6.95 35.07
N MET A 50 -0.82 -7.28 33.97
CA MET A 50 -2.12 -7.94 34.02
C MET A 50 -2.01 -9.38 34.51
N LEU A 51 -0.99 -10.13 34.06
CA LEU A 51 -0.73 -11.51 34.51
C LEU A 51 -0.43 -11.58 36.00
N VAL A 52 0.43 -10.69 36.52
CA VAL A 52 0.77 -10.64 37.95
C VAL A 52 -0.44 -10.35 38.82
N ARG A 53 -1.39 -9.55 38.32
CA ARG A 53 -2.64 -9.22 39.02
C ARG A 53 -3.72 -10.29 38.86
N GLY A 54 -3.44 -11.39 38.15
CA GLY A 54 -4.41 -12.44 37.86
C GLY A 54 -5.57 -11.99 36.97
N MET A 55 -5.36 -10.95 36.15
CA MET A 55 -6.37 -10.41 35.24
C MET A 55 -6.35 -11.12 33.88
N ASP A 56 -7.49 -11.11 33.19
CA ASP A 56 -7.60 -11.67 31.84
C ASP A 56 -6.80 -10.86 30.81
N VAL A 57 -5.85 -11.53 30.16
CA VAL A 57 -4.97 -10.99 29.11
C VAL A 57 -5.49 -11.19 27.68
N SER A 58 -6.81 -11.35 27.53
CA SER A 58 -7.43 -11.32 26.20
C SER A 58 -7.02 -10.06 25.42
N VAL A 59 -6.88 -10.20 24.10
CA VAL A 59 -6.41 -9.13 23.22
C VAL A 59 -7.25 -7.85 23.36
N GLY A 60 -8.56 -8.01 23.56
CA GLY A 60 -9.48 -6.88 23.79
C GLY A 60 -9.19 -6.14 25.09
N ASN A 61 -9.04 -6.86 26.20
CA ASN A 61 -8.76 -6.26 27.51
C ASN A 61 -7.38 -5.61 27.55
N LEU A 62 -6.37 -6.27 26.97
CA LEU A 62 -5.02 -5.72 26.84
C LEU A 62 -5.00 -4.43 26.02
N THR A 63 -5.65 -4.42 24.86
CA THR A 63 -5.71 -3.23 23.99
C THR A 63 -6.42 -2.08 24.69
N ARG A 64 -7.49 -2.36 25.46
CA ARG A 64 -8.21 -1.36 26.24
C ARG A 64 -7.33 -0.76 27.34
N ALA A 65 -6.63 -1.59 28.10
CA ALA A 65 -5.71 -1.16 29.15
C ALA A 65 -4.57 -0.29 28.60
N VAL A 66 -3.96 -0.69 27.48
CA VAL A 66 -2.92 0.12 26.81
C VAL A 66 -3.49 1.46 26.32
N SER A 67 -4.71 1.46 25.79
CA SER A 67 -5.39 2.70 25.33
C SER A 67 -5.67 3.67 26.48
N GLU A 68 -6.11 3.16 27.63
CA GLU A 68 -6.33 3.97 28.84
C GLU A 68 -5.02 4.54 29.38
N ARG A 69 -3.94 3.74 29.38
CA ARG A 69 -2.60 4.20 29.74
C ARG A 69 -2.09 5.29 28.80
N PHE A 70 -2.37 5.19 27.50
CA PHE A 70 -2.01 6.23 26.55
C PHE A 70 -2.76 7.55 26.79
N LYS A 71 -4.06 7.47 27.12
CA LYS A 71 -4.87 8.66 27.43
C LYS A 71 -4.46 9.35 28.72
N SER A 72 -3.93 8.58 29.68
CA SER A 72 -3.45 9.06 30.98
C SER A 72 -1.96 9.43 31.00
N LEU A 73 -1.27 9.36 29.86
CA LEU A 73 0.11 9.83 29.75
C LEU A 73 0.22 11.31 30.07
N ASP A 74 1.28 11.65 30.78
CA ASP A 74 1.70 13.04 30.97
C ASP A 74 1.92 13.72 29.60
N PRO A 75 1.53 15.00 29.44
CA PRO A 75 1.69 15.73 28.19
C PRO A 75 3.12 15.71 27.63
N VAL A 76 4.15 15.76 28.50
CA VAL A 76 5.56 15.73 28.07
C VAL A 76 5.92 14.37 27.48
N LYS A 77 5.49 13.29 28.12
CA LYS A 77 5.72 11.93 27.61
C LYS A 77 4.93 11.68 26.32
N ARG A 78 3.72 12.22 26.24
CA ARG A 78 2.89 12.15 25.02
C ARG A 78 3.54 12.90 23.85
N ALA A 79 4.12 14.07 24.11
CA ALA A 79 4.82 14.85 23.10
C ALA A 79 5.98 14.07 22.45
N LEU A 80 6.71 13.25 23.22
CA LEU A 80 7.75 12.36 22.67
C LEU A 80 7.20 11.40 21.61
N TYR A 81 6.03 10.81 21.85
CA TYR A 81 5.39 9.90 20.89
C TYR A 81 4.82 10.65 19.69
N ASP A 82 4.31 11.87 19.89
CA ASP A 82 3.83 12.74 18.82
C ASP A 82 4.98 13.21 17.92
N ASP A 83 6.16 13.49 18.48
CA ASP A 83 7.38 13.83 17.73
C ASP A 83 7.82 12.66 16.85
N ARG A 84 7.87 11.44 17.41
CA ARG A 84 8.21 10.22 16.65
C ARG A 84 7.19 9.95 15.53
N ALA A 85 5.90 10.18 15.79
CA ALA A 85 4.86 10.04 14.77
C ALA A 85 4.99 11.09 13.65
N ARG A 86 5.43 12.31 13.98
CA ARG A 86 5.72 13.37 12.98
C ARG A 86 6.94 13.02 12.13
N GLU A 87 7.97 12.45 12.73
CA GLU A 87 9.15 11.96 12.00
C GLU A 87 8.76 10.81 11.05
N ASP A 88 7.96 9.87 11.53
CA ASP A 88 7.44 8.74 10.76
C ASP A 88 6.55 9.19 9.58
N ALA A 89 5.70 10.19 9.80
CA ALA A 89 4.92 10.83 8.73
C ALA A 89 5.81 11.47 7.67
N SER A 90 6.91 12.11 8.10
CA SER A 90 7.89 12.71 7.19
C SER A 90 8.62 11.65 6.36
N ARG A 91 9.01 10.53 6.98
CA ARG A 91 9.56 9.36 6.27
C ARG A 91 8.58 8.85 5.22
N PHE A 92 7.33 8.60 5.62
CA PHE A 92 6.29 8.08 4.72
C PHE A 92 6.06 9.00 3.51
N ALA A 93 6.05 10.32 3.72
CA ALA A 93 5.90 11.29 2.65
C ALA A 93 7.06 11.21 1.63
N ARG A 94 8.31 11.13 2.11
CA ARG A 94 9.50 10.99 1.25
C ARG A 94 9.47 9.69 0.45
N GLU A 95 9.21 8.56 1.11
CA GLU A 95 9.16 7.25 0.48
C GLU A 95 8.02 7.15 -0.55
N SER A 96 6.84 7.69 -0.22
CA SER A 96 5.69 7.74 -1.13
C SER A 96 6.00 8.60 -2.35
N HIS A 97 6.65 9.75 -2.16
CA HIS A 97 7.05 10.63 -3.27
C HIS A 97 8.06 9.94 -4.19
N MET A 98 9.10 9.32 -3.64
CA MET A 98 10.07 8.55 -4.42
C MET A 98 9.41 7.42 -5.22
N ARG A 99 8.48 6.69 -4.59
CA ARG A 99 7.74 5.63 -5.29
C ARG A 99 6.89 6.20 -6.42
N ASN A 100 6.23 7.33 -6.20
CA ASN A 100 5.42 7.98 -7.24
C ASN A 100 6.29 8.42 -8.43
N ILE A 101 7.47 9.01 -8.18
CA ILE A 101 8.44 9.35 -9.24
C ILE A 101 8.86 8.09 -10.01
N ALA A 102 9.22 7.02 -9.30
CA ALA A 102 9.65 5.77 -9.94
C ALA A 102 8.56 5.14 -10.80
N VAL A 103 7.31 5.17 -10.34
CA VAL A 103 6.14 4.69 -11.10
C VAL A 103 5.91 5.55 -12.34
N MET A 104 5.94 6.87 -12.21
CA MET A 104 5.76 7.81 -13.33
C MET A 104 6.86 7.64 -14.39
N GLY A 105 8.14 7.54 -13.97
CA GLY A 105 9.25 7.34 -14.89
C GLY A 105 9.16 6.02 -15.65
N ARG A 106 8.67 4.95 -15.02
CA ARG A 106 8.41 3.67 -15.71
C ARG A 106 7.28 3.81 -16.72
N GLN A 107 6.17 4.44 -16.34
CA GLN A 107 5.04 4.67 -17.25
C GLN A 107 5.46 5.50 -18.47
N GLU A 108 6.33 6.49 -18.29
CA GLU A 108 6.84 7.30 -19.39
C GLU A 108 7.72 6.52 -20.36
N ARG A 109 8.63 5.66 -19.87
CA ARG A 109 9.42 4.76 -20.73
C ARG A 109 8.53 3.83 -21.54
N MET A 110 7.57 3.18 -20.88
CA MET A 110 6.59 2.32 -21.57
C MET A 110 5.78 3.12 -22.61
N ARG A 111 5.44 4.38 -22.33
CA ARG A 111 4.76 5.26 -23.28
C ARG A 111 5.63 5.62 -24.48
N GLN A 112 6.91 5.91 -24.27
CA GLN A 112 7.87 6.19 -25.34
C GLN A 112 8.05 4.97 -26.23
N GLU A 113 8.32 3.79 -25.65
CA GLU A 113 8.42 2.53 -26.37
C GLU A 113 7.16 2.23 -27.20
N ARG A 114 5.97 2.40 -26.59
CA ARG A 114 4.70 2.23 -27.31
C ARG A 114 4.57 3.21 -28.48
N ASN A 115 4.91 4.48 -28.27
CA ASN A 115 4.82 5.50 -29.30
C ASN A 115 5.83 5.26 -30.44
N GLU A 116 7.05 4.81 -30.13
CA GLU A 116 8.06 4.42 -31.11
C GLU A 116 7.60 3.23 -31.96
N ILE A 117 7.03 2.18 -31.34
CA ILE A 117 6.48 1.02 -32.05
C ILE A 117 5.35 1.44 -33.01
N ILE A 118 4.46 2.36 -32.57
CA ILE A 118 3.38 2.88 -33.41
C ILE A 118 3.91 3.66 -34.61
N GLN A 119 4.98 4.45 -34.43
CA GLN A 119 5.60 5.19 -35.54
C GLN A 119 6.27 4.26 -36.56
N VAL A 120 6.92 3.19 -36.10
CA VAL A 120 7.54 2.18 -36.99
C VAL A 120 6.47 1.39 -37.76
N SER A 121 5.29 1.14 -37.19
CA SER A 121 4.21 0.39 -37.86
C SER A 121 3.46 1.17 -38.94
N HIS A 122 3.53 2.51 -38.95
CA HIS A 122 2.83 3.36 -39.93
C HIS A 122 3.66 3.66 -41.20
N GLY A 123 4.88 3.14 -41.30
CA GLY A 123 5.72 3.23 -42.51
C GLY A 123 5.38 2.22 -43.62
N GLY A 124 4.36 1.37 -43.44
CA GLY A 124 4.14 0.20 -44.29
C GLY A 124 2.68 -0.12 -44.63
N ARG A 125 1.94 0.80 -45.26
CA ARG A 125 0.87 0.38 -46.19
C ARG A 125 0.66 1.40 -47.31
N THR A 126 1.35 1.12 -48.40
CA THR A 126 1.23 1.70 -49.74
C THR A 126 -0.23 1.74 -50.20
N SER A 127 -0.61 2.87 -50.79
CA SER A 127 -1.80 3.04 -51.63
C SER A 127 -1.94 1.89 -52.64
N ARG A 128 -3.02 1.10 -52.56
CA ARG A 128 -3.44 0.30 -53.71
C ARG A 128 -4.14 1.24 -54.68
N SER A 129 -3.45 1.53 -55.77
CA SER A 129 -3.98 2.16 -56.96
C SER A 129 -5.26 1.47 -57.42
N ALA A 130 -6.31 2.26 -57.60
CA ALA A 130 -7.49 1.88 -58.37
C ALA A 130 -7.06 1.52 -59.79
N HIS A 131 -7.39 0.31 -60.24
CA HIS A 131 -7.43 0.00 -61.67
C HIS A 131 -8.87 -0.23 -62.10
N ARG A 132 -9.14 0.34 -63.28
CA ARG A 132 -10.38 0.49 -64.03
C ARG A 132 -11.08 -0.82 -64.34
#